data_AF-A0A9E3TQL6-F1
#
_entry.id   AF-A0A9E3TQL6-F1
#
_cell.length_a   1.000
_cell.length_b   1.000
_cell.length_c   1.000
_cell.angle_alpha   90.00
_cell.angle_beta   90.00
_cell.angle_gamma   90.00
#
_symmetry.space_group_name_H-M   'P 1'
#
loop_
_entity.id
_entity.type
_entity.pdbx_description
1 polymer ?
#
loop_
_entity_poly.entity_id
_entity_poly.type
_entity_poly.pdbx_seq_one_letter_code
_entity_poly.pdbx_strand_id
1 'polypeptide(L)'
;MTRRTLLLTFSIVASLLTVSHVTAEDQWVVYEGKDGPGYGKHIVFVTGDDEYRSEEAGPQLAKILATRHGFKCTVLFAIDPKDGTIKPDFQTNIPGTEALNDADLMVLFLRFRNLPDEQMKPIIDFANSGKPMIGLRTATHSFNIPADATYAKYSWRSNDPEGGFGQAVLGDTWISHHGHHGQESTRGVINAKHADHPIVQGCEDVWGPTDVYGIVHLKPEDEILLWGQVLEGMSPDDKPVEGAKNNPMMPLAWTRMYKGETGNTSRVFNTTMGAATDLVSEGTRRLIVNGCYWGLGIEVPERAKVDLVGEYNPTPFGFKKYIEGVKPADHRN
;
A
#
# COMPACT_ATOMS: atom_id res chain seq x y z
N MET A 1 63.57 55.47 39.38
CA MET A 1 62.12 55.75 39.26
C MET A 1 61.88 56.17 37.82
N THR A 2 61.12 55.52 36.93
CA THR A 2 60.13 54.45 37.03
C THR A 2 59.98 53.89 35.60
N ARG A 3 60.06 52.57 35.40
CA ARG A 3 59.92 51.92 34.07
C ARG A 3 58.45 51.99 33.62
N ARG A 4 58.19 52.41 32.39
CA ARG A 4 56.88 52.32 31.72
C ARG A 4 56.74 50.94 31.07
N THR A 5 55.73 50.19 31.47
CA THR A 5 55.33 48.91 30.88
C THR A 5 54.21 49.15 29.89
N LEU A 6 54.40 48.75 28.63
CA LEU A 6 53.40 48.80 27.57
C LEU A 6 52.60 47.49 27.61
N LEU A 7 51.30 47.54 27.86
CA LEU A 7 50.39 46.38 27.76
C LEU A 7 49.75 46.39 26.37
N LEU A 8 50.07 45.39 25.54
CA LEU A 8 49.31 45.04 24.35
C LEU A 8 48.15 44.12 24.76
N THR A 9 46.92 44.57 24.56
CA THR A 9 45.72 43.73 24.61
C THR A 9 45.42 43.18 23.21
N PHE A 10 45.57 41.87 23.04
CA PHE A 10 45.08 41.14 21.87
C PHE A 10 43.61 40.75 22.11
N SER A 11 42.67 41.34 21.35
CA SER A 11 41.29 40.88 21.31
C SER A 11 41.15 39.78 20.26
N ILE A 12 40.97 38.54 20.72
CA ILE A 12 40.62 37.40 19.86
C ILE A 12 39.10 37.45 19.64
N VAL A 13 38.68 37.77 18.42
CA VAL A 13 37.28 37.65 17.99
C VAL A 13 37.07 36.21 17.53
N ALA A 14 36.34 35.43 18.33
CA ALA A 14 35.92 34.08 17.95
C ALA A 14 34.64 34.18 17.09
N SER A 15 34.77 34.01 15.79
CA SER A 15 33.65 33.91 14.86
C SER A 15 32.97 32.55 15.02
N LEU A 16 31.79 32.53 15.67
CA LEU A 16 30.89 31.38 15.70
C LEU A 16 30.30 31.16 14.31
N LEU A 17 30.85 30.21 13.55
CA LEU A 17 30.23 29.67 12.35
C LEU A 17 29.04 28.80 12.78
N THR A 18 27.82 29.32 12.66
CA THR A 18 26.60 28.53 12.73
C THR A 18 26.51 27.67 11.47
N VAL A 19 26.84 26.38 11.59
CA VAL A 19 26.56 25.40 10.54
C VAL A 19 25.06 25.14 10.55
N SER A 20 24.34 25.69 9.59
CA SER A 20 22.95 25.33 9.33
C SER A 20 22.92 23.92 8.77
N HIS A 21 22.58 22.93 9.61
CA HIS A 21 22.20 21.62 9.12
C HIS A 21 20.88 21.76 8.37
N VAL A 22 20.93 21.77 7.03
CA VAL A 22 19.74 21.50 6.22
C VAL A 22 19.42 20.03 6.45
N THR A 23 18.48 19.75 7.34
CA THR A 23 17.89 18.42 7.43
C THR A 23 17.17 18.18 6.12
N ALA A 24 17.54 17.11 5.40
CA ALA A 24 16.74 16.67 4.26
C ALA A 24 15.30 16.47 4.75
N GLU A 25 14.32 17.01 4.03
CA GLU A 25 12.91 16.74 4.33
C GLU A 25 12.66 15.22 4.23
N ASP A 26 11.90 14.67 5.18
CA ASP A 26 11.64 13.23 5.19
C ASP A 26 10.93 12.81 3.89
N GLN A 27 11.44 11.75 3.26
CA GLN A 27 10.93 11.25 1.97
C GLN A 27 9.76 10.27 2.12
N TRP A 28 9.18 10.23 3.32
CA TRP A 28 8.04 9.42 3.73
C TRP A 28 7.27 10.12 4.85
N VAL A 29 6.12 9.57 5.24
CA VAL A 29 5.35 10.05 6.39
C VAL A 29 5.19 8.95 7.43
N VAL A 30 5.23 9.32 8.70
CA VAL A 30 4.96 8.44 9.84
C VAL A 30 3.77 9.00 10.62
N TYR A 31 2.78 8.15 10.87
CA TYR A 31 1.68 8.42 11.77
C TYR A 31 1.87 7.56 13.02
N GLU A 32 2.13 8.21 14.13
CA GLU A 32 2.29 7.51 15.41
C GLU A 32 0.93 7.08 15.95
N GLY A 33 0.83 5.79 16.25
CA GLY A 33 -0.29 5.24 17.01
C GLY A 33 -0.13 5.56 18.50
N LYS A 34 -1.24 5.82 19.19
CA LYS A 34 -1.21 6.16 20.62
C LYS A 34 -1.76 5.04 21.49
N ASP A 35 -3.06 4.79 21.40
CA ASP A 35 -3.76 3.77 22.18
C ASP A 35 -4.68 2.99 21.26
N GLY A 36 -4.93 1.72 21.60
CA GLY A 36 -5.84 0.84 20.87
C GLY A 36 -5.26 -0.55 20.62
N PRO A 37 -6.04 -1.45 19.99
CA PRO A 37 -5.62 -2.84 19.75
C PRO A 37 -4.34 -2.97 18.91
N GLY A 38 -4.03 -1.96 18.09
CA GLY A 38 -2.82 -1.91 17.26
C GLY A 38 -1.60 -1.29 17.94
N TYR A 39 -1.70 -0.87 19.21
CA TYR A 39 -0.58 -0.23 19.89
C TYR A 39 0.65 -1.15 19.96
N GLY A 40 1.82 -0.57 19.69
CA GLY A 40 3.08 -1.31 19.61
C GLY A 40 3.25 -2.16 18.35
N LYS A 41 2.32 -2.09 17.39
CA LYS A 41 2.44 -2.72 16.07
C LYS A 41 2.75 -1.69 14.99
N HIS A 42 3.66 -2.06 14.08
CA HIS A 42 4.11 -1.20 12.99
C HIS A 42 3.66 -1.74 11.63
N ILE A 43 2.90 -0.93 10.90
CA ILE A 43 2.45 -1.22 9.54
C ILE A 43 3.24 -0.32 8.57
N VAL A 44 3.84 -0.90 7.54
CA VAL A 44 4.51 -0.15 6.47
C VAL A 44 3.71 -0.27 5.18
N PHE A 45 3.31 0.86 4.62
CA PHE A 45 2.71 0.98 3.31
C PHE A 45 3.79 1.31 2.28
N VAL A 46 3.95 0.46 1.27
CA VAL A 46 4.86 0.71 0.14
C VAL A 46 3.99 1.11 -1.05
N THR A 47 3.98 2.40 -1.38
CA THR A 47 3.14 2.99 -2.43
C THR A 47 3.97 3.37 -3.65
N GLY A 48 3.35 3.33 -4.82
CA GLY A 48 4.03 3.50 -6.11
C GLY A 48 3.24 2.88 -7.24
N ASP A 49 1.92 3.01 -7.23
CA ASP A 49 1.08 2.82 -8.39
C ASP A 49 0.81 4.18 -9.04
N ASP A 50 0.81 4.23 -10.38
CA ASP A 50 0.77 5.47 -11.18
C ASP A 50 -0.61 5.81 -11.78
N GLU A 51 -1.63 5.04 -11.42
CA GLU A 51 -2.97 5.15 -11.99
C GLU A 51 -4.05 5.34 -10.93
N TYR A 52 -4.12 4.47 -9.93
CA TYR A 52 -5.15 4.34 -8.91
C TYR A 52 -4.89 5.12 -7.61
N ARG A 53 -3.90 6.01 -7.63
CA ARG A 53 -3.61 7.00 -6.57
C ARG A 53 -3.19 6.37 -5.25
N SER A 54 -2.19 5.48 -5.31
CA SER A 54 -1.60 4.89 -4.11
C SER A 54 -1.07 5.94 -3.12
N GLU A 55 -0.60 7.08 -3.62
CA GLU A 55 -0.13 8.24 -2.87
C GLU A 55 -1.24 8.97 -2.10
N GLU A 56 -2.51 8.78 -2.45
CA GLU A 56 -3.65 9.32 -1.70
C GLU A 56 -4.28 8.24 -0.80
N ALA A 57 -4.37 7.01 -1.30
CA ALA A 57 -4.98 5.88 -0.59
C ALA A 57 -4.15 5.43 0.62
N GLY A 58 -2.83 5.29 0.44
CA GLY A 58 -1.90 4.83 1.48
C GLY A 58 -1.95 5.72 2.72
N PRO A 59 -1.75 7.05 2.60
CA PRO A 59 -1.87 7.99 3.71
C PRO A 59 -3.22 7.91 4.42
N GLN A 60 -4.33 7.79 3.69
CA GLN A 60 -5.65 7.75 4.32
C GLN A 60 -5.88 6.48 5.14
N LEU A 61 -5.52 5.32 4.60
CA LEU A 61 -5.59 4.05 5.34
C LEU A 61 -4.67 4.09 6.57
N ALA A 62 -3.46 4.61 6.41
CA ALA A 62 -2.50 4.77 7.50
C ALA A 62 -3.02 5.71 8.60
N LYS A 63 -3.64 6.84 8.25
CA LYS A 63 -4.27 7.76 9.21
C LYS A 63 -5.42 7.07 9.96
N ILE A 64 -6.27 6.31 9.26
CA ILE A 64 -7.36 5.54 9.89
C ILE A 64 -6.78 4.53 10.90
N LEU A 65 -5.80 3.72 10.48
CA LEU A 65 -5.17 2.71 11.34
C LEU A 65 -4.48 3.34 12.55
N ALA A 66 -3.72 4.42 12.37
CA ALA A 66 -3.04 5.08 13.47
C ALA A 66 -4.01 5.79 14.43
N THR A 67 -4.93 6.58 13.90
CA THR A 67 -5.81 7.43 14.71
C THR A 67 -6.93 6.66 15.39
N ARG A 68 -7.49 5.65 14.71
CA ARG A 68 -8.67 4.92 15.20
C ARG A 68 -8.31 3.64 15.94
N HIS A 69 -7.13 3.06 15.65
CA HIS A 69 -6.76 1.72 16.12
C HIS A 69 -5.40 1.66 16.84
N GLY A 70 -4.60 2.74 16.80
CA GLY A 70 -3.36 2.85 17.56
C GLY A 70 -2.14 2.19 16.91
N PHE A 71 -2.21 1.78 15.64
CA PHE A 71 -1.04 1.28 14.91
C PHE A 71 -0.04 2.41 14.64
N LYS A 72 1.26 2.13 14.72
CA LYS A 72 2.25 2.97 14.04
C LYS A 72 2.16 2.69 12.54
N CYS A 73 2.05 3.71 11.71
CA CYS A 73 2.04 3.54 10.26
C CYS A 73 3.11 4.39 9.58
N THR A 74 3.94 3.76 8.74
CA THR A 74 4.86 4.46 7.83
C THR A 74 4.36 4.31 6.42
N VAL A 75 4.30 5.40 5.65
CA VAL A 75 3.93 5.37 4.23
C VAL A 75 5.10 5.84 3.39
N LEU A 76 5.60 4.93 2.56
CA LEU A 76 6.68 5.15 1.59
C LEU A 76 6.07 5.46 0.23
N PHE A 77 6.73 6.32 -0.55
CA PHE A 77 6.23 6.79 -1.83
C PHE A 77 7.26 6.59 -2.94
N ALA A 78 6.78 6.56 -4.19
CA ALA A 78 7.65 6.82 -5.34
C ALA A 78 8.05 8.30 -5.32
N ILE A 79 9.35 8.59 -5.27
CA ILE A 79 9.89 9.95 -5.09
C ILE A 79 10.75 10.34 -6.29
N ASP A 80 10.54 11.55 -6.82
CA ASP A 80 11.49 12.16 -7.77
C ASP A 80 12.77 12.55 -7.00
N PRO A 81 13.92 11.91 -7.26
CA PRO A 81 15.16 12.21 -6.55
C PRO A 81 15.67 13.63 -6.83
N LYS A 82 15.15 14.31 -7.86
CA LYS A 82 15.56 15.67 -8.22
C LYS A 82 15.08 16.71 -7.22
N ASP A 83 13.86 16.58 -6.71
CA ASP A 83 13.20 17.62 -5.89
C ASP A 83 12.45 17.09 -4.66
N GLY A 84 12.41 15.78 -4.45
CA GLY A 84 11.77 15.15 -3.30
C GLY A 84 10.25 15.11 -3.35
N THR A 85 9.64 15.44 -4.49
CA THR A 85 8.19 15.34 -4.68
C THR A 85 7.76 13.89 -4.88
N ILE A 86 6.53 13.58 -4.50
CA ILE A 86 5.87 12.32 -4.79
C ILE A 86 5.61 12.25 -6.29
N LYS A 87 6.13 11.21 -6.93
CA LYS A 87 6.06 11.00 -8.36
C LYS A 87 5.67 9.55 -8.67
N PRO A 88 4.37 9.24 -8.71
CA PRO A 88 3.87 7.88 -8.88
C PRO A 88 4.40 7.15 -10.13
N ASP A 89 4.67 7.87 -11.22
CA ASP A 89 5.22 7.32 -12.47
C ASP A 89 6.76 7.21 -12.49
N PHE A 90 7.45 7.57 -11.39
CA PHE A 90 8.87 7.31 -11.22
C PHE A 90 9.11 5.89 -10.68
N GLN A 91 9.38 4.95 -11.59
CA GLN A 91 9.36 3.50 -11.31
C GLN A 91 10.57 2.96 -10.53
N THR A 92 11.60 3.77 -10.29
CA THR A 92 12.92 3.29 -9.85
C THR A 92 13.40 3.91 -8.54
N ASN A 93 12.53 4.53 -7.73
CA ASN A 93 12.94 5.10 -6.45
C ASN A 93 11.78 5.17 -5.45
N ILE A 94 11.88 4.37 -4.39
CA ILE A 94 11.05 4.40 -3.19
C ILE A 94 12.01 4.37 -1.97
N PRO A 95 12.42 5.53 -1.44
CA PRO A 95 13.30 5.59 -0.28
C PRO A 95 12.58 5.10 1.00
N GLY A 96 13.34 4.60 1.97
CA GLY A 96 12.83 4.21 3.29
C GLY A 96 12.34 2.76 3.39
N THR A 97 12.58 1.90 2.39
CA THR A 97 12.14 0.49 2.45
C THR A 97 12.80 -0.30 3.59
N GLU A 98 13.92 0.17 4.14
CA GLU A 98 14.54 -0.37 5.35
C GLU A 98 13.60 -0.32 6.58
N ALA A 99 12.56 0.52 6.57
CA ALA A 99 11.52 0.52 7.60
C ALA A 99 10.80 -0.85 7.72
N LEU A 100 10.83 -1.68 6.67
CA LEU A 100 10.29 -3.04 6.69
C LEU A 100 11.05 -3.98 7.62
N ASN A 101 12.31 -3.69 7.97
CA ASN A 101 13.09 -4.52 8.89
C ASN A 101 12.41 -4.64 10.26
N ASP A 102 11.79 -3.57 10.73
CA ASP A 102 11.13 -3.48 12.03
C ASP A 102 9.60 -3.56 11.97
N ALA A 103 9.01 -3.60 10.77
CA ALA A 103 7.57 -3.65 10.57
C ALA A 103 6.97 -5.00 11.02
N ASP A 104 5.73 -4.99 11.49
CA ASP A 104 4.94 -6.20 11.76
C ASP A 104 4.07 -6.62 10.56
N LEU A 105 3.67 -5.68 9.69
CA LEU A 105 2.85 -5.94 8.50
C LEU A 105 3.26 -5.01 7.35
N MET A 106 3.29 -5.57 6.13
CA MET A 106 3.53 -4.81 4.90
C MET A 106 2.23 -4.70 4.08
N VAL A 107 1.88 -3.48 3.67
CA VAL A 107 0.82 -3.21 2.68
C VAL A 107 1.48 -2.76 1.39
N LEU A 108 1.22 -3.47 0.30
CA LEU A 108 1.72 -3.17 -1.03
C LEU A 108 0.63 -2.54 -1.88
N PHE A 109 0.94 -1.37 -2.44
CA PHE A 109 0.17 -0.75 -3.51
C PHE A 109 1.13 -0.20 -4.56
N LEU A 110 1.72 -1.14 -5.31
CA LEU A 110 2.77 -0.91 -6.29
C LEU A 110 2.31 -1.30 -7.68
N ARG A 111 3.00 -0.75 -8.69
CA ARG A 111 2.83 -1.16 -10.07
C ARG A 111 4.13 -1.04 -10.86
N PHE A 112 4.56 -2.11 -11.51
CA PHE A 112 5.68 -2.12 -12.47
C PHE A 112 6.95 -1.41 -11.99
N ARG A 113 7.30 -1.53 -10.71
CA ARG A 113 8.54 -0.98 -10.17
C ARG A 113 9.75 -1.77 -10.66
N ASN A 114 10.86 -1.06 -10.81
CA ASN A 114 12.19 -1.60 -11.05
C ASN A 114 13.16 -0.89 -10.10
N LEU A 115 13.03 -1.16 -8.81
CA LEU A 115 13.79 -0.48 -7.77
C LEU A 115 15.25 -0.97 -7.74
N PRO A 116 16.19 -0.14 -7.29
CA PRO A 116 17.55 -0.58 -6.98
C PRO A 116 17.57 -1.72 -5.97
N ASP A 117 18.62 -2.54 -6.01
CA ASP A 117 18.74 -3.74 -5.16
C ASP A 117 18.60 -3.42 -3.66
N GLU A 118 19.17 -2.30 -3.21
CA GLU A 118 19.07 -1.83 -1.82
C GLU A 118 17.63 -1.52 -1.38
N GLN A 119 16.76 -1.12 -2.31
CA GLN A 119 15.36 -0.85 -2.04
C GLN A 119 14.47 -2.08 -2.23
N MET A 120 14.83 -2.98 -3.17
CA MET A 120 14.16 -4.26 -3.38
C MET A 120 14.39 -5.22 -2.21
N LYS A 121 15.61 -5.26 -1.67
CA LYS A 121 16.02 -6.24 -0.66
C LYS A 121 15.11 -6.27 0.57
N PRO A 122 14.77 -5.14 1.24
CA PRO A 122 13.87 -5.17 2.39
C PRO A 122 12.46 -5.70 2.06
N ILE A 123 11.95 -5.45 0.85
CA ILE A 123 10.63 -5.95 0.42
C ILE A 123 10.67 -7.47 0.28
N ILE A 124 11.69 -8.00 -0.38
CA ILE A 124 11.85 -9.45 -0.57
C ILE A 124 12.16 -10.16 0.75
N ASP A 125 13.00 -9.58 1.59
CA ASP A 125 13.28 -10.11 2.92
C ASP A 125 12.01 -10.16 3.79
N PHE A 126 11.19 -9.11 3.75
CA PHE A 126 9.89 -9.09 4.44
C PHE A 126 8.97 -10.19 3.93
N ALA A 127 8.85 -10.36 2.61
CA ALA A 127 8.02 -11.42 2.02
C ALA A 127 8.47 -12.82 2.46
N ASN A 128 9.77 -13.00 2.72
CA ASN A 128 10.35 -14.24 3.23
C ASN A 128 10.37 -14.35 4.76
N SER A 129 9.89 -13.35 5.51
CA SER A 129 10.02 -13.32 6.97
C SER A 129 8.97 -14.18 7.70
N GLY A 130 7.85 -14.52 7.05
CA GLY A 130 6.67 -15.11 7.70
C GLY A 130 5.70 -14.07 8.29
N LYS A 131 6.05 -12.78 8.24
CA LYS A 131 5.16 -11.69 8.64
C LYS A 131 4.03 -11.49 7.62
N PRO A 132 2.86 -11.00 8.04
CA PRO A 132 1.70 -10.84 7.17
C PRO A 132 1.88 -9.75 6.11
N MET A 133 1.23 -9.97 4.97
CA MET A 133 1.23 -9.02 3.84
C MET A 133 -0.17 -8.74 3.34
N ILE A 134 -0.38 -7.51 2.85
CA ILE A 134 -1.60 -7.10 2.15
C ILE A 134 -1.23 -6.58 0.77
N GLY A 135 -1.93 -7.04 -0.27
CA GLY A 135 -1.83 -6.49 -1.62
C GLY A 135 -3.11 -5.76 -2.02
N LEU A 136 -2.96 -4.56 -2.58
CA LEU A 136 -4.06 -3.70 -3.05
C LEU A 136 -3.96 -3.44 -4.55
N ARG A 137 -5.10 -3.44 -5.25
CA ARG A 137 -5.24 -3.19 -6.70
C ARG A 137 -4.15 -3.87 -7.52
N THR A 138 -3.17 -3.09 -7.97
CA THR A 138 -2.13 -3.44 -8.93
C THR A 138 -0.98 -4.20 -8.31
N ALA A 139 -1.00 -4.48 -7.00
CA ALA A 139 0.08 -5.20 -6.33
C ALA A 139 0.35 -6.59 -6.96
N THR A 140 -0.64 -7.20 -7.62
CA THR A 140 -0.49 -8.41 -8.45
C THR A 140 0.57 -8.28 -9.54
N HIS A 141 0.94 -7.06 -9.93
CA HIS A 141 1.99 -6.77 -10.90
C HIS A 141 2.90 -5.64 -10.41
N SER A 142 3.31 -5.76 -9.15
CA SER A 142 4.16 -4.79 -8.45
C SER A 142 5.47 -4.48 -9.19
N PHE A 143 6.07 -5.45 -9.88
CA PHE A 143 7.42 -5.35 -10.42
C PHE A 143 7.50 -5.66 -11.91
N ASN A 144 8.27 -4.86 -12.65
CA ASN A 144 8.60 -5.08 -14.06
C ASN A 144 10.12 -4.92 -14.24
N ILE A 145 10.83 -6.00 -13.96
CA ILE A 145 12.29 -5.99 -13.77
C ILE A 145 12.97 -6.60 -15.01
N PRO A 146 14.06 -5.99 -15.53
CA PRO A 146 14.87 -6.56 -16.61
C PRO A 146 15.43 -7.94 -16.28
N ALA A 147 15.59 -8.79 -17.30
CA ALA A 147 15.97 -10.20 -17.13
C ALA A 147 17.38 -10.41 -16.53
N ASP A 148 18.27 -9.43 -16.64
CA ASP A 148 19.65 -9.44 -16.16
C ASP A 148 19.82 -8.84 -14.76
N ALA A 149 18.76 -8.29 -14.16
CA ALA A 149 18.81 -7.71 -12.82
C ALA A 149 18.71 -8.78 -11.71
N THR A 150 19.28 -8.47 -10.53
CA THR A 150 19.34 -9.36 -9.36
C THR A 150 17.98 -9.98 -8.98
N TYR A 151 16.91 -9.19 -9.09
CA TYR A 151 15.55 -9.57 -8.70
C TYR A 151 14.63 -9.92 -9.89
N ALA A 152 15.19 -10.23 -11.07
CA ALA A 152 14.43 -10.51 -12.30
C ALA A 152 13.31 -11.56 -12.13
N LYS A 153 13.54 -12.59 -11.30
CA LYS A 153 12.54 -13.64 -11.01
C LYS A 153 11.23 -13.12 -10.42
N TYR A 154 11.23 -11.93 -9.82
CA TYR A 154 10.05 -11.30 -9.23
C TYR A 154 9.27 -10.41 -10.21
N SER A 155 9.77 -10.22 -11.44
CA SER A 155 9.06 -9.53 -12.51
C SER A 155 7.71 -10.22 -12.78
N TRP A 156 6.64 -9.45 -12.99
CA TRP A 156 5.26 -9.95 -13.09
C TRP A 156 4.99 -10.98 -14.20
N ARG A 157 5.88 -11.07 -15.19
CA ARG A 157 5.87 -12.07 -16.28
C ARG A 157 6.99 -13.11 -16.13
N SER A 158 7.54 -13.28 -14.94
CA SER A 158 8.51 -14.33 -14.70
C SER A 158 7.89 -15.69 -14.97
N ASN A 159 8.70 -16.60 -15.49
CA ASN A 159 8.33 -18.01 -15.68
C ASN A 159 8.71 -18.86 -14.46
N ASP A 160 9.61 -18.36 -13.61
CA ASP A 160 10.06 -19.04 -12.41
C ASP A 160 10.41 -18.03 -11.30
N PRO A 161 9.56 -17.87 -10.26
CA PRO A 161 8.21 -18.45 -10.18
C PRO A 161 7.29 -17.86 -11.27
N GLU A 162 6.35 -18.67 -11.76
CA GLU A 162 5.34 -18.25 -12.73
C GLU A 162 4.53 -17.05 -12.19
N GLY A 163 4.41 -16.01 -13.02
CA GLY A 163 3.75 -14.75 -12.67
C GLY A 163 4.51 -13.87 -11.67
N GLY A 164 5.75 -14.25 -11.34
CA GLY A 164 6.65 -13.47 -10.48
C GLY A 164 6.14 -13.27 -9.07
N PHE A 165 6.44 -12.11 -8.49
CA PHE A 165 6.05 -11.79 -7.11
C PHE A 165 4.54 -11.86 -6.90
N GLY A 166 3.75 -11.29 -7.81
CA GLY A 166 2.31 -11.21 -7.66
C GLY A 166 1.65 -12.57 -7.55
N GLN A 167 1.87 -13.44 -8.52
CA GLN A 167 1.26 -14.77 -8.48
C GLN A 167 1.85 -15.63 -7.36
N ALA A 168 3.17 -15.60 -7.16
CA ALA A 168 3.81 -16.40 -6.11
C ALA A 168 3.31 -16.01 -4.71
N VAL A 169 3.27 -14.71 -4.40
CA VAL A 169 2.98 -14.18 -3.06
C VAL A 169 1.50 -13.87 -2.87
N LEU A 170 0.90 -13.15 -3.81
CA LEU A 170 -0.46 -12.61 -3.70
C LEU A 170 -1.54 -13.50 -4.31
N GLY A 171 -1.19 -14.47 -5.16
CA GLY A 171 -2.15 -15.44 -5.73
C GLY A 171 -2.42 -15.25 -7.22
N ASP A 172 -2.20 -14.06 -7.76
CA ASP A 172 -2.32 -13.82 -9.20
C ASP A 172 -1.36 -12.73 -9.69
N THR A 173 -1.17 -12.67 -11.01
CA THR A 173 -0.47 -11.61 -11.74
C THR A 173 -1.48 -10.75 -12.52
N TRP A 174 -1.01 -9.79 -13.31
CA TRP A 174 -1.87 -9.03 -14.21
C TRP A 174 -2.35 -9.89 -15.40
N ILE A 175 -3.66 -10.02 -15.54
CA ILE A 175 -4.31 -10.79 -16.63
C ILE A 175 -5.03 -9.85 -17.58
N SER A 176 -6.09 -9.20 -17.09
CA SER A 176 -6.94 -8.32 -17.89
C SER A 176 -7.84 -7.47 -17.02
N HIS A 177 -8.40 -6.43 -17.63
CA HIS A 177 -9.65 -5.84 -17.16
C HIS A 177 -10.80 -6.80 -17.51
N HIS A 178 -11.60 -7.18 -16.52
CA HIS A 178 -12.81 -7.99 -16.72
C HIS A 178 -14.04 -7.08 -16.88
N GLY A 179 -14.12 -6.02 -16.07
CA GLY A 179 -15.01 -4.89 -16.32
C GLY A 179 -14.42 -3.94 -17.38
N HIS A 180 -15.26 -3.08 -17.94
CA HIS A 180 -14.84 -2.01 -18.84
C HIS A 180 -14.21 -0.88 -18.03
N HIS A 181 -12.88 -0.81 -18.07
CA HIS A 181 -12.09 0.17 -17.35
C HIS A 181 -12.59 1.61 -17.55
N GLY A 182 -12.88 2.30 -16.44
CA GLY A 182 -13.38 3.69 -16.42
C GLY A 182 -14.86 3.87 -16.75
N GLN A 183 -15.61 2.78 -16.98
CA GLN A 183 -17.03 2.82 -17.36
C GLN A 183 -17.90 1.88 -16.52
N GLU A 184 -17.37 0.74 -16.11
CA GLU A 184 -18.06 -0.24 -15.26
C GLU A 184 -17.36 -0.32 -13.90
N SER A 185 -18.11 -0.10 -12.81
CA SER A 185 -17.61 -0.17 -11.44
C SER A 185 -17.74 -1.56 -10.82
N THR A 186 -17.21 -1.73 -9.61
CA THR A 186 -17.17 -3.00 -8.90
C THR A 186 -18.00 -2.96 -7.63
N ARG A 187 -18.91 -3.92 -7.49
CA ARG A 187 -19.57 -4.27 -6.23
C ARG A 187 -18.95 -5.55 -5.67
N GLY A 188 -18.50 -5.49 -4.42
CA GLY A 188 -18.04 -6.67 -3.68
C GLY A 188 -19.22 -7.46 -3.12
N VAL A 189 -19.35 -8.72 -3.54
CA VAL A 189 -20.35 -9.66 -3.04
C VAL A 189 -19.65 -10.67 -2.13
N ILE A 190 -20.02 -10.70 -0.84
CA ILE A 190 -19.44 -11.64 0.12
C ILE A 190 -19.70 -13.08 -0.35
N ASN A 191 -18.65 -13.89 -0.35
CA ASN A 191 -18.77 -15.31 -0.61
C ASN A 191 -19.46 -15.99 0.58
N ALA A 192 -20.65 -16.55 0.35
CA ALA A 192 -21.44 -17.23 1.37
C ALA A 192 -20.66 -18.33 2.12
N LYS A 193 -19.68 -18.99 1.48
CA LYS A 193 -18.83 -19.99 2.14
C LYS A 193 -17.94 -19.40 3.24
N HIS A 194 -17.60 -18.11 3.14
CA HIS A 194 -16.69 -17.41 4.03
C HIS A 194 -17.37 -16.18 4.70
N ALA A 195 -18.70 -16.20 4.84
CA ALA A 195 -19.46 -15.09 5.42
C ALA A 195 -19.10 -14.79 6.89
N ASP A 196 -18.62 -15.81 7.61
CA ASP A 196 -18.16 -15.68 9.01
C ASP A 196 -16.66 -15.37 9.11
N HIS A 197 -15.96 -15.14 7.99
CA HIS A 197 -14.53 -14.86 8.02
C HIS A 197 -14.27 -13.47 8.65
N PRO A 198 -13.33 -13.31 9.59
CA PRO A 198 -13.15 -12.05 10.33
C PRO A 198 -12.93 -10.81 9.43
N ILE A 199 -12.29 -10.99 8.27
CA ILE A 199 -12.07 -9.89 7.32
C ILE A 199 -13.38 -9.27 6.79
N VAL A 200 -14.43 -10.06 6.60
CA VAL A 200 -15.72 -9.55 6.04
C VAL A 200 -16.68 -9.04 7.12
N GLN A 201 -16.27 -9.09 8.38
CA GLN A 201 -17.08 -8.68 9.51
C GLN A 201 -17.42 -7.17 9.46
N GLY A 202 -18.72 -6.86 9.42
CA GLY A 202 -19.24 -5.50 9.31
C GLY A 202 -18.95 -4.83 7.96
N CYS A 203 -18.52 -5.56 6.94
CA CYS A 203 -18.21 -5.04 5.61
C CYS A 203 -19.47 -4.99 4.74
N GLU A 204 -20.40 -4.09 5.07
CA GLU A 204 -21.53 -3.80 4.18
C GLU A 204 -21.07 -2.89 3.03
N ASP A 205 -21.70 -3.01 1.87
CA ASP A 205 -21.56 -2.04 0.77
C ASP A 205 -20.13 -1.85 0.22
N VAL A 206 -19.36 -2.94 0.13
CA VAL A 206 -18.03 -2.92 -0.50
C VAL A 206 -18.16 -2.52 -1.96
N TRP A 207 -17.64 -1.35 -2.33
CA TRP A 207 -17.73 -0.81 -3.68
C TRP A 207 -16.60 0.14 -3.98
N GLY A 208 -16.30 0.26 -5.27
CA GLY A 208 -15.38 1.25 -5.78
C GLY A 208 -15.70 1.56 -7.23
N PRO A 209 -15.47 2.81 -7.70
CA PRO A 209 -15.67 3.21 -9.10
C PRO A 209 -14.53 2.66 -9.98
N THR A 210 -14.02 1.48 -9.66
CA THR A 210 -12.97 0.81 -10.39
C THR A 210 -13.50 -0.47 -11.00
N ASP A 211 -12.96 -0.86 -12.14
CA ASP A 211 -13.38 -2.09 -12.81
C ASP A 211 -12.82 -3.34 -12.12
N VAL A 212 -13.53 -4.46 -12.32
CA VAL A 212 -13.14 -5.79 -11.86
C VAL A 212 -11.97 -6.28 -12.71
N TYR A 213 -10.94 -6.86 -12.08
CA TYR A 213 -9.85 -7.52 -12.79
C TYR A 213 -10.16 -8.99 -13.08
N GLY A 214 -9.59 -9.52 -14.17
CA GLY A 214 -9.56 -10.95 -14.43
C GLY A 214 -8.59 -11.63 -13.48
N ILE A 215 -9.05 -12.69 -12.78
CA ILE A 215 -8.28 -13.48 -11.82
C ILE A 215 -8.49 -14.96 -12.15
N VAL A 216 -7.41 -15.68 -12.42
CA VAL A 216 -7.43 -17.04 -13.00
C VAL A 216 -6.46 -18.02 -12.35
N HIS A 217 -5.55 -17.56 -11.49
CA HIS A 217 -4.47 -18.40 -10.94
C HIS A 217 -4.63 -18.81 -9.47
N LEU A 218 -5.73 -18.43 -8.82
CA LEU A 218 -6.00 -18.82 -7.44
C LEU A 218 -6.08 -20.36 -7.30
N LYS A 219 -5.50 -20.86 -6.22
CA LYS A 219 -5.47 -22.28 -5.88
C LYS A 219 -6.72 -22.69 -5.09
N PRO A 220 -7.10 -23.98 -5.07
CA PRO A 220 -8.25 -24.47 -4.30
C PRO A 220 -8.22 -24.13 -2.81
N GLU A 221 -7.01 -24.01 -2.24
CA GLU A 221 -6.71 -23.66 -0.86
C GLU A 221 -6.68 -22.14 -0.59
N ASP A 222 -6.72 -21.29 -1.63
CA ASP A 222 -6.88 -19.84 -1.45
C ASP A 222 -8.38 -19.55 -1.15
N GLU A 223 -8.66 -18.77 -0.11
CA GLU A 223 -10.04 -18.50 0.32
C GLU A 223 -10.57 -17.22 -0.32
N ILE A 224 -11.48 -17.36 -1.28
CA ILE A 224 -12.13 -16.22 -1.92
C ILE A 224 -13.18 -15.67 -0.97
N LEU A 225 -12.94 -14.47 -0.42
CA LEU A 225 -13.81 -13.81 0.53
C LEU A 225 -14.90 -12.99 -0.17
N LEU A 226 -14.55 -12.30 -1.25
CA LEU A 226 -15.49 -11.51 -2.05
C LEU A 226 -15.39 -11.87 -3.53
N TRP A 227 -16.53 -11.87 -4.18
CA TRP A 227 -16.70 -11.89 -5.64
C TRP A 227 -16.90 -10.46 -6.16
N GLY A 228 -16.33 -10.16 -7.33
CA GLY A 228 -16.46 -8.88 -8.02
C GLY A 228 -17.63 -8.92 -8.99
N GLN A 229 -18.72 -8.25 -8.61
CA GLN A 229 -19.86 -8.01 -9.47
C GLN A 229 -19.63 -6.73 -10.28
N VAL A 230 -19.63 -6.84 -11.60
CA VAL A 230 -19.50 -5.73 -12.54
C VAL A 230 -20.83 -4.98 -12.59
N LEU A 231 -20.81 -3.65 -12.42
CA LEU A 231 -21.97 -2.77 -12.55
C LEU A 231 -21.98 -2.06 -13.92
N GLU A 232 -23.16 -1.73 -14.42
CA GLU A 232 -23.38 -1.07 -15.72
C GLU A 232 -22.81 0.36 -15.80
N GLY A 233 -22.51 0.97 -14.64
CA GLY A 233 -22.00 2.32 -14.53
C GLY A 233 -21.05 2.52 -13.35
N MET A 234 -20.82 3.78 -13.00
CA MET A 234 -19.79 4.25 -12.07
C MET A 234 -20.37 4.75 -10.74
N SER A 235 -21.64 4.46 -10.45
CA SER A 235 -22.33 4.77 -9.21
C SER A 235 -22.59 3.50 -8.40
N PRO A 236 -22.65 3.58 -7.06
CA PRO A 236 -22.99 2.42 -6.23
C PRO A 236 -24.36 1.84 -6.58
N ASP A 237 -25.35 2.67 -6.91
CA ASP A 237 -26.72 2.20 -7.17
C ASP A 237 -26.94 1.71 -8.61
N ASP A 238 -25.89 1.70 -9.45
CA ASP A 238 -25.97 1.16 -10.81
C ASP A 238 -26.22 -0.35 -10.78
N LYS A 239 -26.99 -0.83 -11.76
CA LYS A 239 -27.38 -2.24 -11.81
C LYS A 239 -26.18 -3.13 -12.15
N PRO A 240 -26.17 -4.39 -11.71
CA PRO A 240 -25.22 -5.37 -12.20
C PRO A 240 -25.39 -5.60 -13.71
N VAL A 241 -24.28 -5.73 -14.43
CA VAL A 241 -24.30 -6.16 -15.84
C VAL A 241 -24.90 -7.57 -15.93
N GLU A 242 -25.83 -7.78 -16.85
CA GLU A 242 -26.42 -9.09 -17.11
C GLU A 242 -25.48 -10.00 -17.93
N GLY A 243 -25.58 -11.32 -17.71
CA GLY A 243 -24.90 -12.33 -18.53
C GLY A 243 -23.51 -12.75 -18.04
N ALA A 244 -22.65 -13.14 -18.99
CA ALA A 244 -21.43 -13.89 -18.71
C ALA A 244 -20.37 -13.14 -17.88
N LYS A 245 -20.41 -11.80 -17.83
CA LYS A 245 -19.50 -11.02 -16.97
C LYS A 245 -19.74 -11.25 -15.48
N ASN A 246 -20.96 -11.57 -15.07
CA ASN A 246 -21.31 -11.82 -13.67
C ASN A 246 -21.74 -13.28 -13.41
N ASN A 247 -21.53 -14.17 -14.39
CA ASN A 247 -21.93 -15.57 -14.29
C ASN A 247 -20.88 -16.51 -14.93
N PRO A 248 -19.85 -16.95 -14.18
CA PRO A 248 -19.57 -16.59 -12.79
C PRO A 248 -18.93 -15.20 -12.63
N MET A 249 -18.97 -14.65 -11.41
CA MET A 249 -18.20 -13.46 -11.03
C MET A 249 -16.72 -13.79 -10.83
N MET A 250 -15.84 -12.80 -10.98
CA MET A 250 -14.40 -12.94 -10.70
C MET A 250 -14.12 -12.84 -9.19
N PRO A 251 -13.06 -13.50 -8.67
CA PRO A 251 -12.54 -13.21 -7.35
C PRO A 251 -12.14 -11.72 -7.20
N LEU A 252 -12.46 -11.11 -6.06
CA LEU A 252 -12.19 -9.70 -5.77
C LEU A 252 -11.28 -9.50 -4.55
N ALA A 253 -11.49 -10.31 -3.51
CA ALA A 253 -10.68 -10.31 -2.31
C ALA A 253 -10.51 -11.74 -1.80
N TRP A 254 -9.30 -12.12 -1.42
CA TRP A 254 -8.99 -13.48 -0.99
C TRP A 254 -7.85 -13.51 0.01
N THR A 255 -7.78 -14.60 0.77
CA THR A 255 -6.63 -14.89 1.64
C THR A 255 -5.88 -16.11 1.13
N ARG A 256 -4.59 -16.18 1.48
CA ARG A 256 -3.77 -17.35 1.25
C ARG A 256 -2.60 -17.43 2.21
N MET A 257 -2.00 -18.62 2.27
CA MET A 257 -0.77 -18.87 3.01
C MET A 257 0.40 -18.94 2.03
N TYR A 258 1.34 -18.00 2.13
CA TYR A 258 2.54 -17.95 1.30
C TYR A 258 3.73 -18.51 2.07
N LYS A 259 4.39 -19.54 1.53
CA LYS A 259 5.64 -20.06 2.09
C LYS A 259 6.81 -19.50 1.30
N GLY A 260 7.60 -18.64 1.96
CA GLY A 260 8.81 -18.05 1.38
C GLY A 260 9.97 -19.03 1.26
N GLU A 261 11.05 -18.56 0.65
CA GLU A 261 12.29 -19.31 0.38
C GLU A 261 13.04 -19.70 1.66
N THR A 262 12.85 -18.96 2.75
CA THR A 262 13.37 -19.29 4.09
C THR A 262 12.57 -20.40 4.79
N GLY A 263 11.45 -20.82 4.20
CA GLY A 263 10.52 -21.81 4.76
C GLY A 263 9.46 -21.23 5.72
N ASN A 264 9.55 -19.94 6.06
CA ASN A 264 8.53 -19.26 6.86
C ASN A 264 7.23 -19.08 6.08
N THR A 265 6.09 -19.13 6.78
CA THR A 265 4.77 -19.01 6.16
C THR A 265 4.09 -17.72 6.61
N SER A 266 3.71 -16.88 5.65
CA SER A 266 3.00 -15.62 5.85
C SER A 266 1.51 -15.77 5.58
N ARG A 267 0.69 -15.09 6.40
CA ARG A 267 -0.71 -14.78 6.06
C ARG A 267 -0.74 -13.67 5.02
N VAL A 268 -1.43 -13.90 3.91
CA VAL A 268 -1.57 -12.90 2.84
C VAL A 268 -3.05 -12.62 2.63
N PHE A 269 -3.42 -11.34 2.64
CA PHE A 269 -4.72 -10.88 2.18
C PHE A 269 -4.52 -10.03 0.92
N ASN A 270 -5.19 -10.36 -0.16
CA ASN A 270 -5.11 -9.56 -1.39
C ASN A 270 -6.51 -9.14 -1.83
N THR A 271 -6.63 -7.91 -2.32
CA THR A 271 -7.82 -7.47 -3.01
C THR A 271 -7.44 -6.65 -4.24
N THR A 272 -8.18 -6.85 -5.33
CA THR A 272 -8.12 -5.97 -6.49
C THR A 272 -8.96 -4.71 -6.28
N MET A 273 -9.21 -4.30 -5.03
CA MET A 273 -9.72 -2.99 -4.64
C MET A 273 -8.64 -2.19 -3.91
N GLY A 274 -8.93 -0.92 -3.61
CA GLY A 274 -8.07 -0.07 -2.80
C GLY A 274 -7.53 1.16 -3.51
N ALA A 275 -8.04 1.48 -4.71
CA ALA A 275 -7.79 2.79 -5.31
C ALA A 275 -8.27 3.89 -4.36
N ALA A 276 -7.68 5.09 -4.43
CA ALA A 276 -8.10 6.19 -3.56
C ALA A 276 -9.61 6.46 -3.64
N THR A 277 -10.17 6.40 -4.85
CA THR A 277 -11.60 6.54 -5.09
C THR A 277 -12.44 5.40 -4.54
N ASP A 278 -11.89 4.19 -4.35
CA ASP A 278 -12.63 3.08 -3.72
C ASP A 278 -12.80 3.32 -2.21
N LEU A 279 -11.88 4.08 -1.59
CA LEU A 279 -11.93 4.40 -0.16
C LEU A 279 -13.05 5.38 0.19
N VAL A 280 -13.82 5.90 -0.77
CA VAL A 280 -15.07 6.61 -0.46
C VAL A 280 -16.08 5.65 0.18
N SER A 281 -16.10 4.38 -0.24
CA SER A 281 -16.93 3.34 0.39
C SER A 281 -16.40 3.00 1.78
N GLU A 282 -17.30 3.02 2.76
CA GLU A 282 -17.01 2.58 4.13
C GLU A 282 -16.68 1.09 4.18
N GLY A 283 -17.41 0.26 3.41
CA GLY A 283 -17.20 -1.18 3.31
C GLY A 283 -15.80 -1.52 2.82
N THR A 284 -15.34 -0.84 1.77
CA THR A 284 -13.99 -1.06 1.21
C THR A 284 -12.90 -0.70 2.23
N ARG A 285 -13.04 0.44 2.92
CA ARG A 285 -12.10 0.82 4.00
C ARG A 285 -12.08 -0.24 5.11
N ARG A 286 -13.25 -0.71 5.54
CA ARG A 286 -13.35 -1.71 6.61
C ARG A 286 -12.75 -3.05 6.21
N LEU A 287 -12.97 -3.50 4.98
CA LEU A 287 -12.37 -4.72 4.46
C LEU A 287 -10.85 -4.70 4.61
N ILE A 288 -10.21 -3.60 4.20
CA ILE A 288 -8.75 -3.45 4.25
C ILE A 288 -8.25 -3.33 5.71
N VAL A 289 -8.94 -2.56 6.55
CA VAL A 289 -8.61 -2.44 7.98
C VAL A 289 -8.72 -3.79 8.69
N ASN A 290 -9.81 -4.54 8.48
CA ASN A 290 -9.98 -5.88 9.04
C ASN A 290 -8.89 -6.85 8.53
N GLY A 291 -8.46 -6.71 7.27
CA GLY A 291 -7.31 -7.43 6.72
C GLY A 291 -6.02 -7.21 7.53
N CYS A 292 -5.78 -5.98 8.00
CA CYS A 292 -4.62 -5.67 8.85
C CYS A 292 -4.68 -6.41 10.20
N TYR A 293 -5.84 -6.38 10.85
CA TYR A 293 -6.09 -7.10 12.11
C TYR A 293 -5.88 -8.62 11.94
N TRP A 294 -6.54 -9.21 10.94
CA TRP A 294 -6.45 -10.64 10.65
C TRP A 294 -5.01 -11.08 10.32
N GLY A 295 -4.29 -10.28 9.51
CA GLY A 295 -2.90 -10.54 9.16
C GLY A 295 -2.01 -10.57 10.40
N LEU A 296 -2.17 -9.58 11.29
CA LEU A 296 -1.42 -9.48 12.54
C LEU A 296 -1.86 -10.49 13.62
N GLY A 297 -2.91 -11.27 13.36
CA GLY A 297 -3.47 -12.20 14.36
C GLY A 297 -4.14 -11.50 15.53
N ILE A 298 -4.55 -10.25 15.36
CA ILE A 298 -5.30 -9.48 16.35
C ILE A 298 -6.80 -9.73 16.08
N GLU A 299 -7.58 -9.83 17.16
CA GLU A 299 -9.04 -9.98 17.05
C GLU A 299 -9.64 -8.81 16.26
N VAL A 300 -10.40 -9.12 15.19
CA VAL A 300 -11.07 -8.12 14.38
C VAL A 300 -12.26 -7.57 15.17
N PRO A 301 -12.36 -6.25 15.39
CA PRO A 301 -13.52 -5.67 16.07
C PRO A 301 -14.82 -5.99 15.33
N GLU A 302 -15.93 -6.18 16.06
CA GLU A 302 -17.27 -6.41 15.48
C GLU A 302 -17.61 -5.40 14.38
N ARG A 303 -17.21 -4.15 14.59
CA ARG A 303 -17.26 -3.10 13.59
C ARG A 303 -16.04 -2.18 13.73
N ALA A 304 -14.97 -2.47 12.98
CA ALA A 304 -13.81 -1.59 12.97
C ALA A 304 -14.20 -0.17 12.52
N LYS A 305 -13.75 0.84 13.29
CA LYS A 305 -13.95 2.26 12.98
C LYS A 305 -13.09 2.65 11.78
N VAL A 306 -13.73 3.08 10.71
CA VAL A 306 -13.05 3.45 9.45
C VAL A 306 -13.44 4.83 8.94
N ASP A 307 -13.96 5.67 9.83
CA ASP A 307 -14.23 7.07 9.55
C ASP A 307 -12.95 7.74 9.03
N LEU A 308 -13.10 8.47 7.92
CA LEU A 308 -12.02 9.26 7.34
C LEU A 308 -11.39 10.16 8.41
N VAL A 309 -10.09 10.38 8.30
CA VAL A 309 -9.34 11.30 9.15
C VAL A 309 -8.98 12.51 8.31
N GLY A 310 -9.53 13.68 8.68
CA GLY A 310 -9.43 14.89 7.87
C GLY A 310 -10.35 14.86 6.64
N GLU A 311 -10.20 15.87 5.78
CA GLU A 311 -10.88 15.90 4.50
C GLU A 311 -10.26 14.88 3.54
N TYR A 312 -11.10 14.13 2.83
CA TYR A 312 -10.66 13.15 1.84
C TYR A 312 -11.52 13.26 0.59
N ASN A 313 -10.96 13.92 -0.42
CA ASN A 313 -11.57 14.14 -1.72
C ASN A 313 -10.61 13.57 -2.79
N PRO A 314 -10.58 12.24 -2.97
CA PRO A 314 -9.57 11.60 -3.79
C PRO A 314 -9.69 12.03 -5.25
N THR A 315 -8.56 12.22 -5.93
CA THR A 315 -8.61 12.54 -7.35
C THR A 315 -9.05 11.33 -8.18
N PRO A 316 -9.72 11.53 -9.34
CA PRO A 316 -10.04 10.43 -10.24
C PRO A 316 -8.77 9.69 -10.68
N PHE A 317 -8.84 8.36 -10.74
CA PHE A 317 -7.74 7.55 -11.24
C PHE A 317 -7.43 7.84 -12.72
N GLY A 318 -6.21 7.53 -13.12
CA GLY A 318 -5.72 7.65 -14.48
C GLY A 318 -4.24 8.02 -14.53
N PHE A 319 -3.57 7.58 -15.59
CA PHE A 319 -2.16 7.82 -15.82
C PHE A 319 -1.82 9.30 -15.92
N LYS A 320 -0.72 9.71 -15.25
CA LYS A 320 -0.18 11.08 -15.29
C LYS A 320 -1.20 12.18 -14.94
N LYS A 321 -2.19 11.82 -14.13
CA LYS A 321 -3.22 12.72 -13.60
C LYS A 321 -3.12 12.91 -12.09
N TYR A 322 -2.03 12.43 -11.48
CA TYR A 322 -1.72 12.70 -10.07
C TYR A 322 -1.41 14.18 -9.87
N ILE A 323 -1.54 14.66 -8.63
CA ILE A 323 -1.24 16.06 -8.30
C ILE A 323 0.28 16.24 -8.28
N GLU A 324 0.80 17.11 -9.14
CA GLU A 324 2.24 17.43 -9.18
C GLU A 324 2.66 18.30 -7.99
N GLY A 325 3.93 18.20 -7.60
CA GLY A 325 4.53 19.05 -6.57
C GLY A 325 4.21 18.68 -5.12
N VAL A 326 3.37 17.67 -4.90
CA VAL A 326 3.07 17.15 -3.55
C VAL A 326 4.31 16.50 -2.96
N LYS A 327 4.60 16.77 -1.70
CA LYS A 327 5.68 16.17 -0.92
C LYS A 327 5.11 15.28 0.19
N PRO A 328 5.88 14.31 0.71
CA PRO A 328 5.46 13.49 1.86
C PRO A 328 5.03 14.31 3.08
N ALA A 329 5.66 15.47 3.30
CA ALA A 329 5.30 16.39 4.39
C ALA A 329 3.86 16.93 4.30
N ASP A 330 3.29 17.03 3.09
CA ASP A 330 1.93 17.54 2.88
C ASP A 330 0.86 16.58 3.43
N HIS A 331 1.20 15.32 3.64
CA HIS A 331 0.30 14.31 4.20
C HIS A 331 0.24 14.29 5.74
N ARG A 332 1.10 15.05 6.45
CA ARG A 332 1.23 14.99 7.91
C ARG A 332 0.01 15.47 8.70
N ASN A 333 -0.82 16.33 8.10
CA ASN A 333 -1.91 17.02 8.78
C ASN A 333 -3.28 16.38 8.54
#